data_AF-K2PH97-F1
#
_entry.id   AF-K2PH97-F1
#
_cell.length_a   1.000
_cell.length_b   1.000
_cell.length_c   1.000
_cell.angle_alpha   90.00
_cell.angle_beta   90.00
_cell.angle_gamma   90.00
#
_symmetry.space_group_name_H-M   'P 1'
#
loop_
_entity.id
_entity.type
_entity.pdbx_description
1 polymer ?
#
loop_
_entity_poly.entity_id
_entity_poly.type
_entity_poly.pdbx_seq_one_letter_code
_entity_poly.pdbx_strand_id
1 'polypeptide(L)'
;MTTHLIDAPTLRPIIVPSPDNGLQEISQIMVEKLSPLRRDVIRQQIGRLTTGELKRLETALIHITGLGLASAPRNEGENGGKQLP
;
A
#
# COMPACT_ATOMS: atom_id res chain seq x y z
N MET A 1 12.47 1.11 4.03
CA MET A 1 12.72 -0.34 4.00
C MET A 1 13.77 -0.68 5.06
N THR A 2 13.85 -1.93 5.48
CA THR A 2 14.83 -2.39 6.48
C THR A 2 15.17 -3.86 6.25
N THR A 3 16.40 -4.28 6.54
CA THR A 3 16.81 -5.69 6.61
C THR A 3 16.49 -6.30 7.98
N HIS A 4 16.10 -5.49 8.96
CA HIS A 4 15.62 -5.98 10.25
C HIS A 4 14.17 -6.46 10.14
N LEU A 5 14.02 -7.78 9.97
CA LEU A 5 12.74 -8.44 9.76
C LEU A 5 11.98 -8.62 11.08
N ILE A 6 10.67 -8.37 11.05
CA ILE A 6 9.75 -8.72 12.13
C ILE A 6 8.56 -9.51 11.59
N ASP A 7 7.87 -10.23 12.47
CA ASP A 7 6.67 -10.99 12.09
C ASP A 7 5.44 -10.08 12.01
N ALA A 8 5.26 -9.44 10.85
CA ALA A 8 4.13 -8.55 10.56
C ALA A 8 3.71 -8.61 9.08
N PRO A 9 3.37 -9.79 8.53
CA PRO A 9 3.26 -10.01 7.08
C PRO A 9 2.23 -9.12 6.37
N THR A 10 1.18 -8.70 7.07
CA THR A 10 0.12 -7.85 6.52
C THR A 10 0.57 -6.39 6.31
N LEU A 11 1.45 -5.87 7.17
CA LEU A 11 1.90 -4.48 7.15
C LEU A 11 3.35 -4.34 6.68
N ARG A 12 4.13 -5.43 6.71
CA ARG A 12 5.53 -5.43 6.28
C ARG A 12 5.78 -6.43 5.16
N PRO A 13 5.38 -6.12 3.92
CA PRO A 13 5.68 -6.94 2.77
C PRO A 13 7.19 -7.24 2.67
N ILE A 14 7.52 -8.52 2.56
CA ILE A 14 8.89 -8.99 2.32
C ILE A 14 9.21 -8.84 0.83
N ILE A 15 10.42 -8.33 0.56
CA ILE A 15 11.04 -8.20 -0.76
C ILE A 15 12.34 -9.00 -0.75
N VAL A 16 12.47 -9.93 -1.68
CA VAL A 16 13.66 -10.77 -1.86
C VAL A 16 14.57 -10.10 -2.89
N PRO A 17 15.90 -10.09 -2.69
CA PRO A 17 16.86 -9.61 -3.69
C PRO A 17 16.61 -10.15 -5.09
N SER A 18 16.60 -9.25 -6.08
CA SER A 18 16.55 -9.60 -7.49
C SER A 18 17.43 -8.65 -8.30
N PRO A 19 17.85 -9.04 -9.52
CA PRO A 19 18.58 -8.16 -10.42
C PRO A 19 17.85 -6.84 -10.71
N ASP A 20 16.51 -6.86 -10.71
CA ASP A 20 15.69 -5.70 -11.05
C ASP A 20 15.50 -4.74 -9.89
N ASN A 21 15.45 -5.24 -8.64
CA ASN A 21 15.13 -4.42 -7.47
C ASN A 21 16.36 -3.82 -6.75
N GLY A 22 17.56 -4.32 -7.07
CA GLY A 22 18.83 -3.77 -6.58
C GLY A 22 19.08 -3.97 -5.09
N LEU A 23 18.29 -4.80 -4.41
CA LEU A 23 18.51 -5.16 -3.02
C LEU A 23 19.62 -6.21 -2.91
N GLN A 24 20.38 -6.15 -1.81
CA GLN A 24 21.43 -7.12 -1.51
C GLN A 24 20.98 -8.18 -0.49
N GLU A 25 19.98 -7.85 0.32
CA GLU A 25 19.47 -8.70 1.39
C GLU A 25 17.94 -8.70 1.41
N ILE A 26 17.35 -9.77 1.94
CA ILE A 26 15.90 -9.83 2.18
C ILE A 26 15.52 -8.65 3.07
N SER A 27 14.54 -7.89 2.60
CA SER A 27 14.15 -6.63 3.22
C SER A 27 12.64 -6.55 3.38
N GLN A 28 12.18 -5.78 4.36
CA GLN A 28 10.78 -5.43 4.55
C GLN A 28 10.50 -3.98 4.17
N ILE A 29 9.37 -3.76 3.50
CA ILE A 29 8.78 -2.42 3.40
C ILE A 29 8.09 -2.10 4.73
N MET A 30 8.32 -0.90 5.27
CA MET A 30 7.68 -0.43 6.50
C MET A 30 6.55 0.52 6.13
N VAL A 31 5.36 0.00 5.80
CA VAL A 31 4.23 0.83 5.32
C VAL A 31 3.70 1.78 6.39
N GLU A 32 3.93 1.46 7.67
CA GLU A 32 3.60 2.29 8.82
C GLU A 32 4.52 3.51 8.96
N LYS A 33 5.67 3.53 8.27
CA LYS A 33 6.64 4.65 8.27
C LYS A 33 6.57 5.49 6.99
N LEU A 34 5.38 5.66 6.44
CA LEU A 34 5.17 6.52 5.27
C LEU A 34 5.27 8.00 5.65
N SER A 35 6.05 8.77 4.90
CA SER A 35 6.16 10.22 5.08
C SER A 35 6.33 10.93 3.73
N PRO A 36 5.80 12.16 3.57
CA PRO A 36 6.06 12.96 2.38
C PRO A 36 7.52 13.41 2.34
N LEU A 37 8.14 13.37 1.16
CA LEU A 37 9.51 13.82 0.94
C LEU A 37 9.56 14.78 -0.25
N ARG A 38 10.44 15.79 -0.19
CA ARG A 38 10.72 16.67 -1.34
C ARG A 38 11.53 15.91 -2.38
N ARG A 39 11.30 16.16 -3.68
CA ARG A 39 11.97 15.41 -4.76
C ARG A 39 13.49 15.56 -4.78
N ASP A 40 14.02 16.68 -4.29
CA ASP A 40 15.45 16.97 -4.26
C ASP A 40 16.24 16.11 -3.26
N VAL A 41 15.58 15.50 -2.27
CA VAL A 41 16.23 14.55 -1.34
C VAL A 41 16.32 13.13 -1.90
N ILE A 42 15.62 12.84 -3.00
CA ILE A 42 15.65 11.55 -3.68
C ILE A 42 16.86 11.52 -4.61
N ARG A 43 17.77 10.57 -4.37
CA ARG A 43 19.02 10.42 -5.15
C ARG A 43 18.83 9.39 -6.28
N GLN A 44 19.78 8.47 -6.42
CA GLN A 44 19.78 7.42 -7.42
C GLN A 44 18.64 6.42 -7.24
N GLN A 45 18.08 5.95 -8.36
CA GLN A 45 17.21 4.79 -8.38
C GLN A 45 18.04 3.54 -8.08
N ILE A 46 17.65 2.78 -7.05
CA ILE A 46 18.33 1.53 -6.68
C ILE A 46 17.83 0.34 -7.52
N GLY A 47 16.55 0.36 -7.89
CA GLY A 47 15.93 -0.66 -8.72
C GLY A 47 14.44 -0.42 -8.91
N ARG A 48 13.70 -1.48 -9.24
CA ARG A 48 12.26 -1.45 -9.46
C ARG A 48 11.59 -2.69 -8.86
N LEU A 49 10.46 -2.46 -8.19
CA LEU A 49 9.59 -3.54 -7.75
C LEU A 49 8.80 -4.12 -8.93
N THR A 50 8.62 -5.43 -8.92
CA THR A 50 7.74 -6.15 -9.83
C THR A 50 6.28 -5.78 -9.59
N THR A 51 5.41 -6.07 -10.57
CA THR A 51 3.96 -5.87 -10.42
C THR A 51 3.38 -6.64 -9.23
N GLY A 52 3.89 -7.86 -8.95
CA GLY A 52 3.45 -8.66 -7.81
C GLY A 52 3.83 -8.06 -6.46
N GLU A 53 5.03 -7.48 -6.36
CA GLU A 53 5.49 -6.77 -5.16
C GLU A 53 4.71 -5.47 -4.95
N LEU A 54 4.45 -4.72 -6.02
CA LEU A 54 3.63 -3.51 -5.96
C LEU A 54 2.19 -3.81 -5.50
N LYS A 55 1.58 -4.91 -5.95
CA LYS A 55 0.26 -5.34 -5.46
C LYS A 55 0.26 -5.65 -3.96
N ARG A 56 1.29 -6.33 -3.44
CA ARG A 56 1.41 -6.58 -2.00
C ARG A 56 1.57 -5.28 -1.20
N LEU A 57 2.35 -4.33 -1.73
CA LEU A 57 2.47 -2.99 -1.15
C LEU A 57 1.13 -2.26 -1.15
N GLU A 58 0.40 -2.28 -2.26
CA GLU A 58 -0.93 -1.66 -2.38
C GLU A 58 -1.92 -2.23 -1.35
N THR A 59 -2.00 -3.55 -1.19
CA THR A 59 -2.85 -4.19 -0.17
C THR A 59 -2.46 -3.76 1.25
N ALA A 60 -1.16 -3.71 1.56
CA ALA A 60 -0.68 -3.26 2.86
C ALA A 60 -1.01 -1.77 3.12
N LEU A 61 -0.93 -0.92 2.08
CA LEU A 61 -1.34 0.48 2.14
C LEU A 61 -2.85 0.64 2.37
N ILE A 62 -3.67 -0.15 1.67
CA ILE A 62 -5.13 -0.16 1.88
C ILE A 62 -5.47 -0.54 3.33
N HIS A 63 -4.77 -1.53 3.90
CA HIS A 63 -4.99 -1.96 5.28
C HIS A 63 -4.60 -0.90 6.30
N ILE A 64 -3.41 -0.28 6.18
CA ILE A 64 -2.95 0.70 7.18
C ILE A 64 -3.73 2.02 7.10
N THR A 65 -4.26 2.37 5.93
CA THR A 65 -5.03 3.60 5.72
C THR A 65 -6.53 3.44 5.98
N GLY A 66 -7.03 2.20 6.05
CA GLY A 66 -8.46 1.91 6.17
C GLY A 66 -9.28 2.18 4.90
N LEU A 67 -8.63 2.49 3.76
CA LEU A 67 -9.32 2.87 2.52
C LEU A 67 -10.17 1.74 1.92
N GLY A 68 -9.91 0.49 2.29
CA GLY A 68 -10.68 -0.68 1.81
C GLY A 68 -12.13 -0.69 2.32
N LEU A 69 -12.46 0.08 3.35
CA LEU A 69 -13.80 0.19 3.92
C LEU A 69 -14.61 1.36 3.31
N ALA A 70 -13.97 2.25 2.55
CA ALA A 70 -14.61 3.45 1.97
C ALA A 70 -15.54 3.15 0.77
N SER A 71 -15.63 1.87 0.36
CA SER A 71 -16.52 1.38 -0.70
C SER A 71 -17.73 0.61 -0.13
N ALA A 72 -18.32 1.08 0.98
CA ALA A 72 -19.70 0.69 1.28
C ALA A 72 -20.62 1.38 0.25
N PRO A 73 -21.64 0.69 -0.31
CA PRO A 73 -22.55 1.31 -1.25
C PRO A 73 -23.21 2.52 -0.58
N ARG A 74 -23.07 3.68 -1.21
CA ARG A 74 -23.80 4.88 -0.84
C ARG A 74 -25.26 4.58 -1.18
N ASN A 75 -26.09 4.31 -0.16
CA ASN A 75 -27.52 4.08 -0.36
C ASN A 75 -28.12 5.32 -1.02
N GLU A 76 -28.42 5.21 -2.32
CA GLU A 76 -29.11 6.24 -3.07
C GLU A 76 -30.61 6.13 -2.77
N GLY A 77 -31.13 7.11 -2.03
CA GLY A 77 -32.51 7.59 -2.19
C GLY A 77 -33.62 6.80 -1.50
N GLU A 78 -33.67 6.86 -0.16
CA GLU A 78 -34.97 7.08 0.48
C GLU A 78 -35.39 8.53 0.18
N ASN A 79 -36.40 8.72 -0.70
CA ASN A 79 -37.49 9.71 -0.62
C ASN A 79 -38.05 10.07 -2.02
N GLY A 80 -39.37 9.94 -2.20
CA GLY A 80 -40.11 10.75 -3.17
C GLY A 80 -41.14 10.00 -4.01
N GLY A 81 -42.23 9.55 -3.41
CA GLY A 81 -43.33 8.93 -4.16
C GLY A 81 -44.67 8.93 -3.43
N LYS A 82 -45.11 10.08 -2.92
CA LYS A 82 -46.53 10.27 -2.58
C LYS A 82 -47.31 10.45 -3.88
N GLN A 83 -48.30 9.59 -4.15
CA GLN A 83 -49.54 10.03 -4.79
C GLN A 83 -50.71 9.07 -4.51
N LEU A 84 -51.69 9.61 -3.78
CA LEU A 84 -53.09 9.18 -3.56
C LEU A 84 -53.87 9.20 -4.90
N PRO A 85 -55.02 8.52 -5.07
CA PRO A 85 -56.09 8.30 -4.09
C PRO A 85 -56.44 6.84 -3.77
#